data_AF-A0A8S3TDL7-F1
#
_entry.id   AF-A0A8S3TDL7-F1
#
_cell.length_a   1.000
_cell.length_b   1.000
_cell.length_c   1.000
_cell.angle_alpha   90.00
_cell.angle_beta   90.00
_cell.angle_gamma   90.00
#
_symmetry.space_group_name_H-M   'P 1'
#
loop_
_entity.id
_entity.type
_entity.pdbx_description
1 polymer ?
#
loop_
_entity_poly.entity_id
_entity_poly.type
_entity_poly.pdbx_seq_one_letter_code
_entity_poly.pdbx_strand_id
1 'polypeptide(L)'
;MEEMWNAAFKEHQLRNPQCEGILLCDLGNEEKRGFGTRQQLICTKCDYKSKRYTLYEELESGKPGRKASKLDTAIHVGLSQSPIAYSGIQKIFLSGNILAPTTSSLQRRANTVMKQIEQINKQDMKRRRNDIVEINKLRGKKNPHAISVQMDGMYNNPLYSGVGRTPFQPATQTIYTAAENETSKHNILALNIKNKALFQTF
;
A
#
# COMPACT_ATOMS: atom_id res chain seq x y z
N MET A 1 5.36 6.59 23.62
CA MET A 1 5.20 5.62 24.72
C MET A 1 5.44 6.28 26.08
N GLU A 2 6.46 7.12 26.19
CA GLU A 2 6.74 7.94 27.39
C GLU A 2 5.53 8.78 27.84
N GLU A 3 4.86 9.47 26.91
CA GLU A 3 3.66 10.26 27.22
C GLU A 3 2.53 9.44 27.88
N MET A 4 2.34 8.19 27.44
CA MET A 4 1.33 7.29 28.02
C MET A 4 1.64 7.02 29.49
N TRP A 5 2.88 6.64 29.78
CA TRP A 5 3.33 6.35 31.13
C TRP A 5 3.26 7.60 32.01
N ASN A 6 3.83 8.71 31.55
CA ASN A 6 3.83 9.97 32.31
C ASN A 6 2.41 10.46 32.62
N ALA A 7 1.50 10.39 31.66
CA ALA A 7 0.11 10.80 31.87
C ALA A 7 -0.62 9.86 32.83
N ALA A 8 -0.45 8.54 32.70
CA ALA A 8 -1.10 7.57 33.57
C ALA A 8 -0.55 7.60 35.00
N PHE A 9 0.77 7.78 35.19
CA PHE A 9 1.35 7.94 36.52
C PHE A 9 0.82 9.18 37.23
N LYS A 10 0.76 10.32 36.53
CA LYS A 10 0.18 11.56 37.07
C LYS A 10 -1.29 11.37 37.44
N GLU A 11 -2.09 10.77 36.57
CA GLU A 11 -3.52 10.52 36.83
C GLU A 11 -3.73 9.54 38.01
N HIS A 12 -2.91 8.49 38.11
CA HIS A 12 -2.95 7.53 39.21
C HIS A 12 -2.61 8.19 40.55
N GLN A 13 -1.53 8.99 40.61
CA GLN A 13 -1.15 9.71 41.84
C GLN A 13 -2.22 10.71 42.29
N LEU A 14 -2.88 11.39 41.34
CA LEU A 14 -3.97 12.32 41.67
C LEU A 14 -5.21 11.62 42.22
N ARG A 15 -5.58 10.44 41.69
CA ARG A 15 -6.76 9.69 42.15
C ARG A 15 -6.50 8.89 43.43
N ASN A 16 -5.33 8.25 43.52
CA ASN A 16 -4.97 7.34 44.59
C ASN A 16 -3.57 7.67 45.13
N PRO A 17 -3.40 8.80 45.85
CA PRO A 17 -2.08 9.30 46.27
C PRO A 17 -1.33 8.36 47.22
N GLN A 18 -2.04 7.49 47.93
CA GLN A 18 -1.44 6.51 48.86
C GLN A 18 -1.26 5.12 48.24
N CYS A 19 -1.59 4.93 46.96
CA CYS A 19 -1.44 3.62 46.34
C CYS A 19 0.01 3.37 45.91
N GLU A 20 0.66 2.42 46.57
CA GLU A 20 1.99 1.90 46.22
C GLU A 20 1.93 0.79 45.15
N GLY A 21 0.91 0.83 44.30
CA GLY A 21 0.73 -0.14 43.22
C GLY A 21 1.58 0.20 42.01
N ILE A 22 1.91 -0.81 41.23
CA ILE A 22 2.68 -0.65 39.99
C ILE A 22 1.69 -0.58 38.83
N LEU A 23 1.89 0.37 37.92
CA LEU A 23 1.15 0.41 36.68
C LEU A 23 1.73 -0.60 35.69
N LEU A 24 0.88 -1.47 35.16
CA LEU A 24 1.22 -2.45 34.14
C LEU A 24 0.33 -2.28 32.91
N CYS A 25 0.84 -2.73 31.77
CA CYS A 25 0.02 -2.88 30.58
C CYS A 25 -1.05 -3.94 30.80
N ASP A 26 -2.31 -3.57 30.64
CA ASP A 26 -3.42 -4.51 30.56
C ASP A 26 -3.32 -5.31 29.25
N LEU A 27 -2.69 -6.47 29.33
CA LEU A 27 -2.53 -7.37 28.20
C LEU A 27 -3.86 -8.03 27.81
N GLY A 28 -4.82 -8.14 28.73
CA GLY A 28 -6.14 -8.73 28.47
C GLY A 28 -7.03 -7.81 27.64
N ASN A 29 -6.87 -6.50 27.78
CA ASN A 29 -7.57 -5.48 26.99
C ASN A 29 -6.69 -4.82 25.90
N GLU A 30 -5.57 -5.44 25.54
CA GLU A 30 -4.74 -4.98 24.43
C GLU A 30 -5.52 -5.09 23.10
N GLU A 31 -5.65 -3.98 22.37
CA GLU A 31 -6.31 -3.98 21.06
C GLU A 31 -5.25 -3.90 19.95
N LYS A 32 -5.05 -5.00 19.23
CA LYS A 32 -4.17 -5.07 18.06
C LYS A 32 -4.91 -4.67 16.77
N ARG A 33 -4.29 -3.82 15.97
CA ARG A 33 -4.81 -3.25 14.73
C ARG A 33 -3.72 -3.26 13.65
N GLY A 34 -3.63 -4.36 12.91
CA GLY A 34 -2.49 -4.56 12.01
C GLY A 34 -1.20 -4.59 12.82
N PHE A 35 -0.24 -3.74 12.48
CA PHE A 35 0.99 -3.51 13.25
C PHE A 35 0.84 -2.47 14.37
N GLY A 36 -0.32 -1.81 14.48
CA GLY A 36 -0.60 -0.85 15.54
C GLY A 36 -1.19 -1.51 16.79
N THR A 37 -0.76 -1.06 17.97
CA THR A 37 -1.33 -1.48 19.25
C THR A 37 -2.03 -0.31 19.95
N ARG A 38 -3.18 -0.56 20.57
CA ARG A 38 -3.75 0.33 21.59
C ARG A 38 -3.66 -0.35 22.95
N GLN A 39 -3.14 0.40 23.91
CA GLN A 39 -2.80 -0.11 25.22
C GLN A 39 -3.55 0.65 26.32
N GLN A 40 -3.95 -0.07 27.35
CA GLN A 40 -4.45 0.48 28.60
C GLN A 40 -3.48 0.12 29.72
N LEU A 41 -3.33 1.00 30.70
CA LEU A 41 -2.57 0.75 31.91
C LEU A 41 -3.52 0.49 33.07
N ILE A 42 -3.18 -0.50 33.89
CA ILE A 42 -3.91 -0.90 35.09
C ILE A 42 -2.97 -0.90 36.29
N CYS A 43 -3.50 -0.60 37.47
CA CYS A 43 -2.75 -0.73 38.71
C CYS A 43 -2.88 -2.15 39.27
N THR A 44 -1.81 -2.68 39.86
CA THR A 44 -1.81 -4.01 40.48
C THR A 44 -2.51 -4.06 41.85
N LYS A 45 -2.63 -2.92 42.54
CA LYS A 45 -3.16 -2.85 43.92
C LYS A 45 -4.52 -2.17 44.04
N CYS A 46 -4.88 -1.27 43.12
CA CYS A 46 -6.17 -0.56 43.16
C CYS A 46 -6.90 -0.70 41.82
N ASP A 47 -8.17 -0.29 41.79
CA ASP A 47 -9.04 -0.39 40.60
C ASP A 47 -8.76 0.66 39.52
N TYR A 48 -7.61 1.34 39.57
CA TYR A 48 -7.25 2.33 38.57
C TYR A 48 -7.04 1.68 37.20
N LYS A 49 -7.72 2.23 36.21
CA LYS A 49 -7.54 1.94 34.79
C LYS A 49 -7.37 3.25 34.04
N SER A 50 -6.31 3.38 33.26
CA SER A 50 -6.09 4.56 32.44
C SER A 50 -7.07 4.60 31.27
N LYS A 51 -7.13 5.72 30.54
CA LYS A 51 -7.69 5.70 29.17
C LYS A 51 -6.89 4.77 28.25
N ARG A 52 -7.47 4.37 27.12
CA ARG A 52 -6.75 3.65 26.06
C ARG A 52 -5.91 4.61 25.24
N TYR A 53 -4.61 4.35 25.17
CA TYR A 53 -3.66 5.09 24.37
C TYR A 53 -3.41 4.38 23.04
N THR A 54 -3.39 5.14 21.96
CA THR A 54 -3.01 4.64 20.64
C THR A 54 -1.50 4.75 20.53
N LEU A 55 -0.79 3.62 20.37
CA LEU A 55 0.67 3.56 20.34
C LEU A 55 1.26 3.62 18.92
N TYR A 56 0.47 4.08 17.95
CA TYR A 56 0.85 4.17 16.55
C TYR A 56 0.33 5.47 15.95
N GLU A 57 0.98 5.94 14.89
CA GLU A 57 0.50 7.10 14.13
C GLU A 57 -0.65 6.69 13.22
N GLU A 58 -1.78 7.39 13.35
CA GLU A 58 -2.95 7.20 12.51
C GLU A 58 -2.85 8.06 11.24
N LEU A 59 -3.22 7.49 10.10
CA LEU A 59 -3.41 8.22 8.86
C LEU A 59 -4.82 8.80 8.81
N GLU A 60 -4.90 10.09 8.50
CA GLU A 60 -6.16 10.75 8.18
C GLU A 60 -6.76 10.17 6.91
N SER A 61 -8.01 9.70 7.00
CA SER A 61 -8.69 9.03 5.88
C SER A 61 -9.83 9.86 5.28
N GLY A 62 -10.23 10.96 5.95
CA GLY A 62 -11.38 11.80 5.56
C GLY A 62 -12.73 11.04 5.52
N LYS A 63 -12.76 9.78 5.97
CA LYS A 63 -13.93 8.90 5.91
C LYS A 63 -14.32 8.46 7.33
N PRO A 64 -15.62 8.29 7.62
CA PRO A 64 -16.06 7.71 8.88
C PRO A 64 -15.49 6.28 9.03
N GLY A 65 -15.00 5.96 10.22
CA GLY A 65 -14.52 4.63 10.55
C GLY A 65 -13.10 4.62 11.08
N ARG A 66 -12.54 3.41 11.20
CA ARG A 66 -11.22 3.20 11.79
C ARG A 66 -10.14 3.81 10.90
N LYS A 67 -9.29 4.66 11.49
CA LYS A 67 -8.08 5.16 10.84
C LYS A 67 -7.05 4.04 10.78
N ALA A 68 -6.27 4.04 9.72
CA ALA A 68 -5.24 3.05 9.53
C ALA A 68 -3.92 3.50 10.12
N SER A 69 -3.09 2.53 10.53
CA SER A 69 -1.74 2.84 10.96
C SER A 69 -0.88 3.32 9.78
N LYS A 70 -0.03 4.31 10.04
CA LYS A 70 1.00 4.77 9.11
C LYS A 70 1.96 3.64 8.76
N LEU A 71 2.35 2.83 9.74
CA LEU A 71 3.24 1.69 9.56
C LEU A 71 2.63 0.63 8.62
N ASP A 72 1.35 0.28 8.84
CA ASP A 72 0.64 -0.66 7.95
C ASP A 72 0.72 -0.22 6.49
N THR A 73 0.52 1.08 6.26
CA THR A 73 0.48 1.65 4.91
C THR A 73 1.86 1.72 4.29
N ALA A 74 2.86 2.17 5.06
CA ALA A 74 4.24 2.27 4.61
C ALA A 74 4.81 0.91 4.20
N ILE A 75 4.53 -0.13 4.98
CA ILE A 75 4.92 -1.50 4.64
C ILE A 75 4.37 -1.86 3.25
N HIS A 76 3.08 -1.63 3.00
CA HIS A 76 2.49 -1.94 1.69
C HIS A 76 3.07 -1.13 0.52
N VAL A 77 3.54 0.09 0.75
CA VAL A 77 4.29 0.84 -0.27
C VAL A 77 5.60 0.13 -0.61
N GLY A 78 6.39 -0.29 0.38
CA GLY A 78 7.64 -1.03 0.15
C GLY A 78 7.40 -2.39 -0.54
N LEU A 79 6.32 -3.07 -0.18
CA LEU A 79 5.94 -4.35 -0.79
C LEU A 79 5.48 -4.22 -2.23
N SER A 80 4.95 -3.07 -2.64
CA SER A 80 4.54 -2.85 -4.02
C SER A 80 5.72 -2.95 -5.02
N GLN A 81 6.95 -2.79 -4.52
CA GLN A 81 8.20 -2.87 -5.31
C GLN A 81 8.98 -4.16 -5.03
N SER A 82 8.52 -5.01 -4.11
CA SER A 82 9.24 -6.20 -3.67
C SER A 82 8.53 -7.47 -4.17
N PRO A 83 9.26 -8.50 -4.64
CA PRO A 83 8.67 -9.77 -5.07
C PRO A 83 8.31 -10.67 -3.88
N ILE A 84 7.78 -10.10 -2.79
CA ILE A 84 7.45 -10.85 -1.57
C ILE A 84 5.94 -10.94 -1.42
N ALA A 85 5.41 -12.16 -1.44
CA ALA A 85 4.01 -12.42 -1.14
C ALA A 85 3.68 -12.12 0.34
N TYR A 86 2.41 -11.82 0.64
CA TYR A 86 1.99 -11.52 2.03
C TYR A 86 2.24 -12.66 3.02
N SER A 87 2.20 -13.91 2.55
CA SER A 87 2.58 -15.07 3.36
C SER A 87 4.08 -15.08 3.71
N GLY A 88 4.93 -14.64 2.78
CA GLY A 88 6.38 -14.51 3.02
C GLY A 88 6.68 -13.45 4.06
N ILE A 89 5.98 -12.33 4.01
CA ILE A 89 6.09 -11.26 5.01
C ILE A 89 5.65 -11.71 6.39
N GLN A 90 4.53 -12.43 6.44
CA GLN A 90 4.04 -12.97 7.70
C GLN A 90 5.10 -13.90 8.33
N LYS A 91 5.76 -14.73 7.52
CA LYS A 91 6.89 -15.56 7.97
C LYS A 91 8.05 -14.71 8.48
N ILE A 92 8.46 -13.67 7.75
CA ILE A 92 9.55 -12.76 8.17
C ILE A 92 9.25 -12.15 9.55
N PHE A 93 8.02 -11.65 9.75
CA PHE A 93 7.64 -11.07 11.04
C PHE A 93 7.61 -12.11 12.16
N LEU A 94 7.05 -13.29 11.91
CA LEU A 94 7.04 -14.38 12.90
C LEU A 94 8.47 -14.82 13.25
N SER A 95 9.38 -14.90 12.28
CA SER A 95 10.81 -15.18 12.52
C SER A 95 11.49 -14.11 13.36
N GLY A 96 11.06 -12.85 13.24
CA GLY A 96 11.53 -11.73 14.07
C GLY A 96 10.83 -11.61 15.43
N ASN A 97 9.98 -12.58 15.81
CA ASN A 97 9.13 -12.52 17.00
C ASN A 97 8.21 -11.29 17.05
N ILE A 98 7.86 -10.76 15.87
CA ILE A 98 6.93 -9.66 15.67
C ILE A 98 5.57 -10.28 15.37
N LEU A 99 4.54 -9.85 16.11
CA LEU A 99 3.18 -10.30 15.85
C LEU A 99 2.71 -9.82 14.48
N ALA A 100 2.59 -10.76 13.55
CA ALA A 100 2.17 -10.47 12.19
C ALA A 100 0.64 -10.36 12.10
N PRO A 101 0.11 -9.38 11.34
CA PRO A 101 -1.30 -9.32 11.02
C PRO A 101 -1.76 -10.54 10.22
N THR A 102 -3.06 -10.77 10.18
CA THR A 102 -3.63 -11.84 9.34
C THR A 102 -3.45 -11.53 7.86
N THR A 103 -3.26 -12.57 7.04
CA THR A 103 -3.09 -12.43 5.58
C THR A 103 -4.26 -11.69 4.91
N SER A 104 -5.49 -11.94 5.36
CA SER A 104 -6.68 -11.26 4.85
C SER A 104 -6.68 -9.76 5.16
N SER A 105 -6.17 -9.35 6.33
CA SER A 105 -6.02 -7.94 6.69
C SER A 105 -4.95 -7.25 5.85
N LEU A 106 -3.81 -7.91 5.64
CA LEU A 106 -2.73 -7.44 4.77
C LEU A 106 -3.21 -7.26 3.32
N GLN A 107 -3.93 -8.24 2.78
CA GLN A 107 -4.47 -8.17 1.42
C GLN A 107 -5.45 -7.01 1.26
N ARG A 108 -6.37 -6.82 2.22
CA ARG A 108 -7.33 -5.72 2.19
C ARG A 108 -6.63 -4.36 2.17
N ARG A 109 -5.59 -4.21 2.98
CA ARG A 109 -4.83 -2.97 3.07
C ARG A 109 -4.01 -2.73 1.81
N ALA A 110 -3.35 -3.75 1.29
CA ALA A 110 -2.67 -3.70 0.01
C ALA A 110 -3.57 -3.24 -1.13
N ASN A 111 -4.78 -3.81 -1.25
CA ASN A 111 -5.74 -3.39 -2.28
C ASN A 111 -6.12 -1.90 -2.19
N THR A 112 -6.02 -1.30 -1.00
CA THR A 112 -6.24 0.14 -0.82
C THR A 112 -5.04 0.95 -1.31
N VAL A 113 -3.82 0.55 -0.92
CA VAL A 113 -2.58 1.24 -1.31
C VAL A 113 -2.32 1.11 -2.81
N MET A 114 -2.53 -0.06 -3.39
CA MET A 114 -2.32 -0.30 -4.82
C MET A 114 -3.23 0.58 -5.69
N LYS A 115 -4.47 0.86 -5.26
CA LYS A 115 -5.36 1.82 -5.95
C LYS A 115 -4.81 3.25 -5.93
N GLN A 116 -4.18 3.66 -4.83
CA GLN A 116 -3.55 4.97 -4.73
C GLN A 116 -2.32 5.06 -5.63
N ILE A 117 -1.48 4.02 -5.64
CA ILE A 117 -0.32 3.92 -6.53
C ILE A 117 -0.76 3.98 -8.00
N GLU A 118 -1.81 3.25 -8.38
CA GLU A 118 -2.38 3.30 -9.72
C GLU A 118 -2.81 4.72 -10.10
N GLN A 119 -3.49 5.42 -9.19
CA GLN A 119 -3.91 6.81 -9.41
C GLN A 119 -2.72 7.75 -9.59
N ILE A 120 -1.69 7.63 -8.75
CA ILE A 120 -0.45 8.42 -8.85
C ILE A 120 0.22 8.16 -10.20
N ASN A 121 0.34 6.89 -10.61
CA ASN A 121 0.93 6.54 -11.90
C ASN A 121 0.13 7.10 -13.08
N LYS A 122 -1.21 7.07 -13.03
CA LYS A 122 -2.07 7.67 -14.06
C LYS A 122 -1.89 9.18 -14.15
N GLN A 123 -1.78 9.86 -13.00
CA GLN A 123 -1.54 11.31 -12.95
C GLN A 123 -0.14 11.66 -13.47
N ASP A 124 0.88 10.88 -13.10
CA ASP A 124 2.25 11.07 -13.57
C ASP A 124 2.36 10.90 -15.10
N MET A 125 1.79 9.81 -15.65
CA MET A 125 1.72 9.61 -17.10
C MET A 125 0.93 10.71 -17.82
N LYS A 126 -0.11 11.28 -17.20
CA LYS A 126 -0.83 12.44 -17.75
C LYS A 126 0.05 13.69 -17.77
N ARG A 127 0.80 13.96 -16.69
CA ARG A 127 1.76 15.07 -16.63
C ARG A 127 2.81 14.94 -17.73
N ARG A 128 3.46 13.78 -17.85
CA ARG A 128 4.47 13.52 -18.89
C ARG A 128 3.94 13.77 -20.31
N ARG A 129 2.69 13.37 -20.58
CA ARG A 129 2.03 13.67 -21.88
C ARG A 129 1.89 15.17 -22.12
N ASN A 130 1.49 15.94 -21.10
CA ASN A 130 1.36 17.39 -21.21
C ASN A 130 2.73 18.05 -21.47
N ASP A 131 3.76 17.62 -20.74
CA ASP A 131 5.13 18.14 -20.89
C ASP A 131 5.63 17.94 -22.33
N ILE A 132 5.36 16.78 -22.93
CA ILE A 132 5.72 16.49 -24.33
C ILE A 132 4.94 17.36 -25.31
N VAL A 133 3.64 17.58 -25.06
CA VAL A 133 2.82 18.48 -25.89
C VAL A 133 3.40 19.90 -25.84
N GLU A 134 3.83 20.36 -24.68
CA GLU A 134 4.48 21.68 -24.53
C GLU A 134 5.81 21.76 -25.28
N ILE A 135 6.66 20.74 -25.16
CA ILE A 135 7.91 20.62 -25.92
C ILE A 135 7.62 20.67 -27.44
N ASN A 136 6.58 19.96 -27.90
CA ASN A 136 6.20 19.94 -29.31
C ASN A 136 5.67 21.29 -29.80
N LYS A 137 4.99 22.06 -28.95
CA LYS A 137 4.59 23.46 -29.26
C LYS A 137 5.82 24.35 -29.41
N LEU A 138 6.78 24.26 -28.49
CA LEU A 138 8.02 25.04 -28.54
C LEU A 138 8.87 24.71 -29.78
N ARG A 139 8.82 23.47 -30.25
CA ARG A 139 9.46 23.03 -31.50
C ARG A 139 8.71 23.45 -32.77
N GLY A 140 7.55 24.10 -32.65
CA GLY A 140 6.76 24.56 -33.80
C GLY A 140 6.09 23.45 -34.61
N LYS A 141 5.80 22.27 -34.01
CA LYS A 141 5.09 21.19 -34.72
C LYS A 141 3.66 21.63 -35.09
N LYS A 142 3.25 21.34 -36.33
CA LYS A 142 1.89 21.63 -36.84
C LYS A 142 0.78 21.01 -35.97
N ASN A 143 1.01 19.80 -35.45
CA ASN A 143 0.12 19.15 -34.50
C ASN A 143 0.89 18.75 -33.23
N PRO A 144 0.86 19.57 -32.17
CA PRO A 144 1.57 19.29 -30.94
C PRO A 144 1.06 18.08 -30.16
N HIS A 145 -0.18 17.65 -30.41
CA HIS A 145 -0.81 16.51 -29.75
C HIS A 145 -0.48 15.16 -30.40
N ALA A 146 0.07 15.16 -31.62
CA ALA A 146 0.56 13.96 -32.26
C ALA A 146 1.93 13.60 -31.68
N ILE A 147 1.95 12.59 -30.81
CA ILE A 147 3.17 12.07 -30.18
C ILE A 147 3.52 10.75 -30.85
N SER A 148 4.71 10.66 -31.43
CA SER A 148 5.24 9.37 -31.89
C SER A 148 5.57 8.49 -30.69
N VAL A 149 5.02 7.28 -30.67
CA VAL A 149 5.24 6.30 -29.60
C VAL A 149 5.72 4.97 -30.17
N GLN A 150 6.56 4.30 -29.41
CA GLN A 150 6.89 2.89 -29.58
C GLN A 150 6.18 2.11 -28.49
N MET A 151 5.68 0.92 -28.81
CA MET A 151 4.93 0.11 -27.88
C MET A 151 5.41 -1.34 -27.95
N ASP A 152 5.69 -1.90 -26.78
CA ASP A 152 6.03 -3.32 -26.65
C ASP A 152 5.00 -4.02 -25.76
N GLY A 153 4.73 -5.28 -26.09
CA GLY A 153 3.70 -6.11 -25.48
C GLY A 153 4.29 -7.37 -24.86
N MET A 154 4.17 -7.51 -23.54
CA MET A 154 4.60 -8.71 -22.82
C MET A 154 3.41 -9.59 -22.47
N TYR A 155 3.55 -10.90 -22.71
CA TYR A 155 2.57 -11.90 -22.32
C TYR A 155 2.93 -12.51 -20.97
N ASN A 156 1.92 -12.89 -20.20
CA ASN A 156 2.12 -13.50 -18.88
C ASN A 156 2.55 -14.97 -18.91
N ASN A 157 2.50 -15.63 -20.08
CA ASN A 157 2.83 -17.04 -20.23
C ASN A 157 4.17 -17.23 -20.93
N PRO A 158 4.94 -18.29 -20.58
CA PRO A 158 6.12 -18.69 -21.34
C PRO A 158 5.79 -18.93 -22.82
N LEU A 159 6.79 -18.74 -23.69
CA LEU A 159 6.72 -19.08 -25.11
C LEU A 159 6.69 -20.62 -25.27
N TYR A 160 5.53 -21.23 -25.10
CA TYR A 160 5.33 -22.64 -25.45
C TYR A 160 5.18 -22.79 -26.97
N SER A 161 5.72 -23.87 -27.55
CA SER A 161 5.51 -24.19 -28.96
C SER A 161 4.01 -24.38 -29.21
N GLY A 162 3.41 -23.53 -30.04
CA GLY A 162 2.00 -23.58 -30.44
C GLY A 162 1.67 -24.75 -31.37
N VAL A 163 2.19 -25.95 -31.10
CA VAL A 163 1.91 -27.14 -31.89
C VAL A 163 0.49 -27.59 -31.58
N GLY A 164 -0.43 -27.35 -32.52
CA GLY A 164 -1.74 -28.01 -32.56
C GLY A 164 -2.90 -27.35 -31.81
N ARG A 165 -2.76 -26.16 -31.20
CA ARG A 165 -3.90 -25.46 -30.56
C ARG A 165 -3.90 -23.95 -30.81
N THR A 166 -4.84 -23.52 -31.66
CA THR A 166 -5.18 -22.14 -32.06
C THR A 166 -4.01 -21.30 -32.62
N PRO A 167 -4.22 -20.50 -33.69
CA PRO A 167 -3.16 -19.66 -34.28
C PRO A 167 -2.65 -18.52 -33.36
N PHE A 168 -3.10 -18.47 -32.11
CA PHE A 168 -2.78 -17.41 -31.14
C PHE A 168 -2.17 -17.99 -29.89
N GLN A 169 -1.17 -17.29 -29.33
CA GLN A 169 -0.54 -17.69 -28.07
C GLN A 169 -1.60 -17.90 -26.97
N PRO A 170 -1.47 -18.95 -26.14
CA PRO A 170 -2.39 -19.25 -25.05
C PRO A 170 -2.15 -18.34 -23.83
N ALA A 171 -1.80 -17.06 -24.04
CA ALA A 171 -1.65 -16.09 -22.97
C ALA A 171 -3.01 -15.59 -22.50
N THR A 172 -3.23 -15.53 -21.19
CA THR A 172 -4.49 -15.02 -20.63
C THR A 172 -4.47 -13.50 -20.46
N GLN A 173 -3.27 -12.91 -20.38
CA GLN A 173 -3.08 -11.47 -20.21
C GLN A 173 -1.91 -10.96 -21.06
N THR A 174 -2.04 -9.72 -21.53
CA THR A 174 -0.98 -8.98 -22.22
C THR A 174 -0.84 -7.59 -21.59
N ILE A 175 0.39 -7.17 -21.38
CA ILE A 175 0.74 -5.84 -20.87
C ILE A 175 1.46 -5.09 -21.98
N TYR A 176 0.88 -3.97 -22.41
CA TYR A 176 1.49 -3.05 -23.37
C TYR A 176 2.04 -1.83 -22.67
N THR A 177 3.30 -1.51 -22.93
CA THR A 177 3.95 -0.29 -22.45
C THR A 177 4.25 0.61 -23.63
N ALA A 178 3.71 1.83 -23.63
CA ALA A 178 3.97 2.83 -24.67
C ALA A 178 4.95 3.88 -24.17
N ALA A 179 6.07 4.00 -24.88
CA ALA A 179 7.12 5.00 -24.64
C ALA A 179 7.15 6.01 -25.80
N GLU A 180 7.43 7.26 -25.48
CA GLU A 180 7.57 8.34 -26.46
C GLU A 180 8.90 8.29 -27.23
N ASN A 181 8.89 8.85 -28.44
CA ASN A 181 10.06 8.94 -29.32
C ASN A 181 10.39 10.40 -29.70
N GLU A 182 9.99 11.35 -28.88
CA GLU A 182 10.17 12.80 -29.08
C GLU A 182 11.36 13.36 -28.31
N THR A 183 11.71 12.73 -27.19
CA THR A 183 12.82 13.13 -26.32
C THR A 183 13.78 11.96 -26.09
N SER A 184 15.03 12.27 -25.74
CA SER A 184 16.03 11.26 -25.40
C SER A 184 15.72 10.46 -24.13
N LYS A 185 14.71 10.89 -23.34
CA LYS A 185 14.34 10.22 -22.09
C LYS A 185 13.42 9.03 -22.30
N HIS A 186 12.76 8.91 -23.46
CA HIS A 186 11.81 7.83 -23.79
C HIS A 186 10.81 7.56 -22.66
N ASN A 187 10.17 8.62 -22.18
CA ASN A 187 9.21 8.53 -21.08
C ASN A 187 8.04 7.59 -21.41
N ILE A 188 7.65 6.78 -20.43
CA ILE A 188 6.43 5.96 -20.51
C ILE A 188 5.20 6.87 -20.41
N LEU A 189 4.31 6.78 -21.40
CA LEU A 189 3.10 7.60 -21.52
C LEU A 189 1.82 6.84 -21.24
N ALA A 190 1.84 5.52 -21.45
CA ALA A 190 0.70 4.67 -21.18
C ALA A 190 1.15 3.24 -20.85
N LEU A 191 0.38 2.61 -19.97
CA LEU A 191 0.42 1.18 -19.69
C LEU A 191 -0.99 0.63 -19.91
N ASN A 192 -1.15 -0.42 -20.70
CA ASN A 192 -2.43 -1.05 -20.96
C ASN A 192 -2.37 -2.56 -20.68
N ILE A 193 -3.27 -3.05 -19.85
CA ILE A 193 -3.39 -4.47 -19.53
C ILE A 193 -4.68 -4.99 -20.16
N LYS A 194 -4.56 -6.02 -21.00
CA LYS A 194 -5.69 -6.68 -21.66
C LYS A 194 -5.77 -8.13 -21.23
N ASN A 195 -6.95 -8.56 -20.80
CA ASN A 195 -7.27 -9.96 -20.52
C ASN A 195 -7.98 -10.57 -21.74
N LYS A 196 -7.67 -11.82 -22.08
CA LYS A 196 -8.23 -12.53 -23.26
C LYS A 196 -9.71 -12.93 -23.10
N ALA A 197 -10.32 -12.74 -21.93
CA ALA A 197 -11.69 -13.20 -21.63
C ALA A 197 -12.85 -12.36 -22.24
N LEU A 198 -12.57 -11.42 -23.16
CA LEU A 198 -13.60 -10.65 -23.87
C LEU A 198 -13.38 -10.62 -25.39
N PHE A 199 -13.10 -11.78 -25.97
CA PHE A 199 -13.50 -12.05 -27.35
C PHE A 199 -14.69 -13.01 -27.31
N GLN A 200 -15.86 -12.48 -26.93
CA GLN A 200 -17.09 -13.07 -27.42
C GLN A 200 -17.07 -12.85 -28.94
N THR A 201 -17.00 -13.98 -29.63
CA THR A 201 -17.32 -14.17 -31.05
C THR A 201 -18.36 -13.16 -31.54
N PHE A 202 -17.99 -12.38 -32.57
CA PHE A 202 -18.96 -11.82 -33.50
C PHE A 202 -19.63 -12.95 -34.28
#